data_AF-O62148-F1
#
_entry.id   AF-O62148-F1
#
_cell.length_a   1.000
_cell.length_b   1.000
_cell.length_c   1.000
_cell.angle_alpha   90.00
_cell.angle_beta   90.00
_cell.angle_gamma   90.00
#
_symmetry.space_group_name_H-M   'P 1'
#
loop_
_entity.id
_entity.type
_entity.pdbx_description
1 polymer ?
#
loop_
_entity_poly.entity_id
_entity_poly.type
_entity_poly.pdbx_seq_one_letter_code
_entity_poly.pdbx_strand_id
1 'polypeptide(L)'
;MCSSLWLESNFYAGNIGFGLSITFNLIVLVLISEMPKRIFGNYKYLMFAFSTVGIFFSCCDFFIKPNMHITKTSFIIFTDLKRSGYSYSTAQIALAILCSSYGLVLTMLAIHFFYRYLSVKSPSNLSIFSLKAAPIWVISLSVNFVIWFFCFFNLNSPSPMKDEELIPEFWEAYCLKSNEYTYTGPHYYYTDNSTGEWKFHIPSFVAEGYTAGNIAIAIILLSIFGVKTYNHLYKLGGMSSLNSREIQSQLFKTLVVQTIFPSIFLFFPVSCLVLFPVFGIRIGENANLIMISFSIYPCFEPLVAICCIKTFRRRLLGIVPCYKKNRVTRVSSQFYNQTTTT
;
A
#
# COMPACT_ATOMS: atom_id res chain seq x y z
N MET A 1 26.57 -18.87 9.87
CA MET A 1 26.00 -18.68 11.21
C MET A 1 24.65 -18.03 11.02
N CYS A 2 23.58 -18.59 11.60
CA CYS A 2 22.26 -17.97 11.59
C CYS A 2 22.26 -16.63 12.36
N SER A 3 21.35 -15.70 12.04
CA SER A 3 21.34 -14.35 12.61
C SER A 3 19.93 -13.77 12.74
N SER A 4 19.68 -13.04 13.84
CA SER A 4 18.44 -12.29 14.06
C SER A 4 18.43 -10.91 13.42
N LEU A 5 19.52 -10.49 12.76
CA LEU A 5 19.72 -9.13 12.25
C LEU A 5 18.58 -8.66 11.35
N TRP A 6 18.13 -9.50 10.42
CA TRP A 6 17.03 -9.15 9.50
C TRP A 6 15.70 -9.00 10.24
N LEU A 7 15.43 -9.88 11.20
CA LEU A 7 14.22 -9.82 12.01
C LEU A 7 14.18 -8.53 12.83
N GLU A 8 15.30 -8.16 13.44
CA GLU A 8 15.48 -6.88 14.18
C GLU A 8 15.32 -5.68 13.26
N SER A 9 15.92 -5.71 12.07
CA SER A 9 15.82 -4.62 11.10
C SER A 9 14.37 -4.38 10.68
N ASN A 10 13.62 -5.45 10.35
CA ASN A 10 12.20 -5.37 10.04
C ASN A 10 11.38 -4.87 11.23
N PHE A 11 11.69 -5.32 12.44
CA PHE A 11 10.99 -4.86 13.64
C PHE A 11 11.13 -3.35 13.83
N TYR A 12 12.35 -2.80 13.75
CA TYR A 12 12.55 -1.36 13.86
C TYR A 12 11.92 -0.59 12.70
N ALA A 13 12.03 -1.09 11.47
CA ALA A 13 11.39 -0.49 10.29
C ALA A 13 9.86 -0.46 10.43
N GLY A 14 9.24 -1.54 10.89
CA GLY A 14 7.82 -1.64 11.19
C GLY A 14 7.36 -0.61 12.23
N ASN A 15 8.10 -0.48 13.34
CA ASN A 15 7.78 0.51 14.38
C ASN A 15 7.88 1.96 13.88
N ILE A 16 8.94 2.29 13.14
CA ILE A 16 9.14 3.63 12.56
C ILE A 16 8.07 3.92 11.51
N GLY A 17 7.86 2.97 10.58
CA GLY A 17 6.85 3.05 9.52
C GLY A 17 5.44 3.24 10.07
N PHE A 18 5.07 2.47 11.10
CA PHE A 18 3.82 2.63 11.83
C PHE A 18 3.66 4.02 12.44
N GLY A 19 4.63 4.47 13.23
CA GLY A 19 4.56 5.78 13.89
C GLY A 19 4.40 6.93 12.90
N LEU A 20 5.15 6.91 11.80
CA LEU A 20 5.07 7.91 10.74
C LEU A 20 3.74 7.82 9.97
N SER A 21 3.33 6.61 9.58
CA SER A 21 2.09 6.39 8.82
C SER A 21 0.86 6.83 9.59
N ILE A 22 0.75 6.45 10.87
CA ILE A 22 -0.36 6.87 11.73
C ILE A 22 -0.39 8.38 11.87
N THR A 23 0.76 9.00 12.17
CA THR A 23 0.86 10.45 12.34
C THR A 23 0.41 11.19 11.08
N PHE A 24 0.96 10.85 9.92
CA PHE A 24 0.64 11.55 8.67
C PHE A 24 -0.77 11.25 8.17
N ASN A 25 -1.27 10.02 8.28
CA ASN A 25 -2.64 9.72 7.90
C ASN A 25 -3.65 10.43 8.81
N LEU A 26 -3.41 10.53 10.12
CA LEU A 26 -4.27 11.31 11.02
C LEU A 26 -4.27 12.80 10.66
N ILE A 27 -3.09 13.38 10.36
CA ILE A 27 -3.00 14.76 9.87
C ILE A 27 -3.81 14.94 8.58
N VAL A 28 -3.65 14.03 7.62
CA VAL A 28 -4.40 14.06 6.35
C VAL A 28 -5.90 13.93 6.59
N LEU A 29 -6.35 13.05 7.49
CA LEU A 29 -7.76 12.89 7.84
C LEU A 29 -8.35 14.18 8.43
N VAL A 30 -7.62 14.87 9.31
CA VAL A 30 -8.01 16.19 9.82
C VAL A 30 -8.08 17.23 8.70
N LEU A 31 -7.06 17.27 7.83
CA LEU A 31 -7.05 18.20 6.70
C LEU A 31 -8.19 17.92 5.71
N ILE A 32 -8.51 16.66 5.45
CA ILE A 32 -9.64 16.25 4.60
C ILE A 32 -10.96 16.67 5.27
N SER A 33 -11.12 16.43 6.57
CA SER A 33 -12.36 16.69 7.29
C SER A 33 -12.71 18.18 7.29
N GLU A 34 -11.73 19.06 7.45
CA GLU A 34 -11.89 20.52 7.40
C GLU A 34 -12.18 21.05 5.97
N MET A 35 -11.82 20.31 4.92
CA MET A 35 -11.96 20.82 3.56
C MET A 35 -13.40 20.83 3.08
N PRO A 36 -13.90 21.96 2.55
CA PRO A 36 -15.29 22.07 2.14
C PRO A 36 -15.55 21.24 0.88
N LYS A 37 -16.72 20.55 0.85
CA LYS A 37 -17.12 19.67 -0.26
C LYS A 37 -17.08 20.35 -1.62
N ARG A 38 -17.31 21.67 -1.69
CA ARG A 38 -17.25 22.46 -2.93
C ARG A 38 -15.88 22.43 -3.64
N ILE A 39 -14.79 22.13 -2.92
CA ILE A 39 -13.43 22.12 -3.48
C ILE A 39 -13.08 20.76 -4.08
N PHE A 40 -13.34 19.67 -3.35
CA PHE A 40 -12.94 18.31 -3.75
C PHE A 40 -14.09 17.42 -4.26
N GLY A 41 -15.33 17.84 -4.06
CA GLY A 41 -16.51 17.03 -4.38
C GLY A 41 -16.47 15.68 -3.67
N ASN A 42 -16.90 14.64 -4.38
CA ASN A 42 -16.94 13.27 -3.89
C ASN A 42 -15.55 12.67 -3.63
N TYR A 43 -14.49 13.24 -4.19
CA TYR A 43 -13.12 12.78 -3.95
C TYR A 43 -12.73 12.84 -2.47
N LYS A 44 -13.37 13.73 -1.70
CA LYS A 44 -13.21 13.83 -0.25
C LYS A 44 -13.44 12.47 0.43
N TYR A 45 -14.49 11.75 0.04
CA TYR A 45 -14.82 10.44 0.61
C TYR A 45 -13.79 9.38 0.25
N LEU A 46 -13.32 9.42 -1.00
CA LEU A 46 -12.34 8.47 -1.49
C LEU A 46 -10.98 8.65 -0.81
N MET A 47 -10.49 9.90 -0.66
CA MET A 47 -9.28 10.19 0.12
C MET A 47 -9.42 9.75 1.58
N PHE A 48 -10.57 10.01 2.20
CA PHE A 48 -10.81 9.61 3.58
C PHE A 48 -10.73 8.09 3.73
N ALA A 49 -11.43 7.34 2.87
CA ALA A 49 -11.41 5.88 2.86
C ALA A 49 -9.99 5.33 2.65
N PHE A 50 -9.22 5.91 1.73
CA PHE A 50 -7.85 5.47 1.45
C PHE A 50 -6.90 5.68 2.63
N SER A 51 -6.99 6.83 3.30
CA SER A 51 -6.23 7.07 4.54
C SER A 51 -6.65 6.14 5.68
N THR A 52 -7.94 5.80 5.80
CA THR A 52 -8.40 4.79 6.77
C THR A 52 -7.83 3.40 6.48
N VAL A 53 -7.80 2.99 5.21
CA VAL A 53 -7.19 1.72 4.80
C VAL A 53 -5.67 1.74 5.00
N GLY A 54 -5.00 2.86 4.74
CA GLY A 54 -3.58 3.03 5.04
C GLY A 54 -3.25 2.86 6.52
N ILE A 55 -4.08 3.42 7.41
CA ILE A 55 -3.97 3.20 8.86
C ILE A 55 -4.18 1.73 9.20
N PHE A 56 -5.22 1.08 8.67
CA PHE A 56 -5.48 -0.33 8.91
C PHE A 56 -4.30 -1.21 8.47
N PHE A 57 -3.76 -0.97 7.28
CA PHE A 57 -2.58 -1.67 6.76
C PHE A 57 -1.37 -1.50 7.69
N SER A 58 -1.07 -0.27 8.13
CA SER A 58 0.04 -0.04 9.07
C SER A 58 -0.18 -0.69 10.44
N CYS A 59 -1.43 -0.75 10.93
CA CYS A 59 -1.74 -1.51 12.14
C CYS A 59 -1.47 -3.00 11.95
N CYS A 60 -1.90 -3.59 10.83
CA CYS A 60 -1.61 -4.99 10.51
C CYS A 60 -0.09 -5.25 10.55
N ASP A 61 0.70 -4.45 9.83
CA ASP A 61 2.17 -4.58 9.79
C ASP A 61 2.79 -4.51 11.20
N PHE A 62 2.41 -3.51 11.99
CA PHE A 62 2.92 -3.29 13.35
C PHE A 62 2.64 -4.46 14.31
N PHE A 63 1.42 -4.97 14.31
CA PHE A 63 1.05 -6.06 15.22
C PHE A 63 1.65 -7.39 14.77
N ILE A 64 1.63 -7.67 13.47
CA ILE A 64 2.04 -8.95 12.88
C ILE A 64 3.55 -9.10 12.83
N LYS A 65 4.29 -8.01 12.58
CA LYS A 65 5.76 -8.01 12.43
C LYS A 65 6.21 -9.00 11.35
N PRO A 66 5.69 -8.86 10.12
CA PRO A 66 5.98 -9.78 9.02
C PRO A 66 7.46 -9.70 8.61
N ASN A 67 7.94 -10.80 8.04
CA ASN A 67 9.26 -10.99 7.44
C ASN A 67 9.08 -11.70 6.11
N MET A 68 10.09 -11.63 5.25
CA MET A 68 10.07 -12.27 3.93
C MET A 68 11.28 -13.19 3.77
N HIS A 69 11.04 -14.37 3.20
CA HIS A 69 12.08 -15.33 2.86
C HIS A 69 11.76 -15.96 1.50
N ILE A 70 12.79 -16.15 0.68
CA ILE A 70 12.62 -16.66 -0.69
C ILE A 70 13.59 -17.82 -0.89
N THR A 71 13.04 -19.03 -0.95
CA THR A 71 13.79 -20.26 -1.23
C THR A 71 13.97 -20.44 -2.74
N LYS A 72 14.48 -21.60 -3.15
CA LYS A 72 14.55 -21.94 -4.58
C LYS A 72 13.17 -22.16 -5.20
N THR A 73 12.18 -22.59 -4.42
CA THR A 73 10.85 -22.96 -4.94
C THR A 73 9.71 -22.18 -4.29
N SER A 74 9.98 -21.41 -3.22
CA SER A 74 8.97 -20.76 -2.41
C SER A 74 9.18 -19.26 -2.23
N PHE A 75 8.11 -18.47 -2.29
CA PHE A 75 8.04 -17.08 -1.83
C PHE A 75 7.24 -17.07 -0.53
N ILE A 76 7.88 -16.71 0.58
CA ILE A 76 7.29 -16.89 1.91
C ILE A 76 7.23 -15.56 2.68
N ILE A 77 6.06 -15.27 3.22
CA ILE A 77 5.86 -14.23 4.23
C ILE A 77 5.63 -14.95 5.57
N PHE A 78 6.39 -14.59 6.58
CA PHE A 78 6.34 -15.27 7.88
C PHE A 78 6.39 -14.29 9.05
N THR A 79 6.02 -14.78 10.23
CA THR A 79 6.20 -14.03 11.48
C THR A 79 6.81 -14.91 12.56
N ASP A 80 7.68 -14.30 13.36
CA ASP A 80 8.22 -14.87 14.59
C ASP A 80 7.15 -14.78 15.69
N LEU A 81 6.72 -15.93 16.20
CA LEU A 81 5.65 -16.05 17.19
C LEU A 81 6.06 -15.46 18.54
N LYS A 82 7.33 -15.60 18.93
CA LYS A 82 7.84 -15.03 20.19
C LYS A 82 7.82 -13.50 20.14
N ARG A 83 8.15 -12.93 18.99
CA ARG A 83 8.20 -11.47 18.80
C ARG A 83 6.83 -10.84 18.57
N SER A 84 5.94 -11.53 17.84
CA SER A 84 4.57 -11.07 17.64
C SER A 84 3.69 -11.27 18.87
N GLY A 85 3.99 -12.28 19.70
CA GLY A 85 3.19 -12.64 20.88
C GLY A 85 1.91 -13.40 20.53
N TYR A 86 1.75 -13.82 19.27
CA TYR A 86 0.58 -14.57 18.82
C TYR A 86 0.76 -16.07 18.98
N SER A 87 -0.36 -16.77 19.19
CA SER A 87 -0.41 -18.21 18.95
C SER A 87 -0.26 -18.52 17.46
N TYR A 88 0.13 -19.76 17.14
CA TYR A 88 0.34 -20.20 15.76
C TYR A 88 -0.88 -19.92 14.86
N SER A 89 -2.09 -20.32 15.26
CA SER A 89 -3.31 -20.13 14.46
C SER A 89 -3.70 -18.65 14.31
N THR A 90 -3.55 -17.84 15.37
CA THR A 90 -3.85 -16.41 15.30
C THR A 90 -2.87 -15.69 14.35
N ALA A 91 -1.60 -16.07 14.39
CA ALA A 91 -0.58 -15.51 13.51
C ALA A 91 -0.83 -15.86 12.03
N GLN A 92 -1.32 -17.07 11.72
CA GLN A 92 -1.70 -17.46 10.36
C GLN A 92 -2.85 -16.59 9.81
N ILE A 93 -3.91 -16.41 10.61
CA ILE A 93 -5.04 -15.54 10.25
C ILE A 93 -4.53 -14.12 10.03
N ALA A 94 -3.65 -13.63 10.91
CA ALA A 94 -3.12 -12.28 10.83
C ALA A 94 -2.26 -12.08 9.57
N LEU A 95 -1.37 -13.02 9.22
CA LEU A 95 -0.60 -12.99 7.98
C LEU A 95 -1.50 -12.95 6.74
N ALA A 96 -2.57 -13.75 6.71
CA ALA A 96 -3.52 -13.71 5.61
C ALA A 96 -4.27 -12.36 5.52
N ILE A 97 -4.65 -11.76 6.65
CA ILE A 97 -5.24 -10.40 6.71
C ILE A 97 -4.26 -9.35 6.14
N LEU A 98 -2.98 -9.44 6.47
CA LEU A 98 -1.95 -8.55 5.95
C LEU A 98 -1.82 -8.65 4.43
N CYS A 99 -1.72 -9.87 3.90
CA CYS A 99 -1.61 -10.06 2.45
C CYS A 99 -2.88 -9.55 1.74
N SER A 100 -4.04 -9.73 2.35
CA SER A 100 -5.31 -9.24 1.82
C SER A 100 -5.43 -7.72 1.85
N SER A 101 -4.88 -7.07 2.87
CA SER A 101 -4.87 -5.60 2.96
C SER A 101 -3.97 -4.96 1.90
N TYR A 102 -2.92 -5.65 1.45
CA TYR A 102 -2.12 -5.23 0.30
C TYR A 102 -2.95 -5.23 -1.01
N GLY A 103 -3.69 -6.30 -1.29
CA GLY A 103 -4.61 -6.36 -2.44
C GLY A 103 -5.69 -5.27 -2.40
N LEU A 104 -6.18 -4.96 -1.20
CA LEU A 104 -7.12 -3.86 -0.95
C LEU A 104 -6.53 -2.49 -1.32
N VAL A 105 -5.31 -2.17 -0.85
CA VAL A 105 -4.62 -0.91 -1.17
C VAL A 105 -4.45 -0.75 -2.67
N LEU A 106 -4.01 -1.81 -3.36
CA LEU A 106 -3.77 -1.77 -4.80
C LEU A 106 -5.06 -1.57 -5.60
N THR A 107 -6.14 -2.27 -5.22
CA THR A 107 -7.45 -2.10 -5.85
C THR A 107 -7.99 -0.68 -5.63
N MET A 108 -7.82 -0.12 -4.42
CA MET A 108 -8.19 1.28 -4.16
C MET A 108 -7.39 2.26 -5.00
N LEU A 109 -6.10 2.02 -5.23
CA LEU A 109 -5.29 2.88 -6.09
C LEU A 109 -5.84 2.94 -7.52
N ALA A 110 -6.22 1.79 -8.10
CA ALA A 110 -6.86 1.74 -9.41
C ALA A 110 -8.20 2.51 -9.42
N ILE A 111 -9.00 2.41 -8.36
CA ILE A 111 -10.25 3.18 -8.19
C ILE A 111 -9.98 4.68 -8.12
N HIS A 112 -8.90 5.13 -7.46
CA HIS A 112 -8.49 6.54 -7.44
C HIS A 112 -8.19 7.07 -8.83
N PHE A 113 -7.47 6.32 -9.67
CA PHE A 113 -7.24 6.71 -11.06
C PHE A 113 -8.52 6.73 -11.89
N PHE A 114 -9.41 5.76 -11.67
CA PHE A 114 -10.70 5.73 -12.34
C PHE A 114 -11.56 6.95 -11.97
N TYR A 115 -11.64 7.28 -10.67
CA TYR A 115 -12.28 8.52 -10.19
C TYR A 115 -11.69 9.74 -10.89
N ARG A 116 -10.36 9.83 -10.94
CA ARG A 116 -9.66 10.96 -11.56
C ARG A 116 -10.05 11.12 -13.01
N TYR A 117 -10.03 10.03 -13.76
CA TYR A 117 -10.44 10.04 -15.16
C TYR A 117 -11.87 10.53 -15.34
N LEU A 118 -12.83 10.00 -14.58
CA LEU A 118 -14.23 10.45 -14.64
C LEU A 118 -14.38 11.92 -14.23
N SER A 119 -13.62 12.38 -13.25
CA SER A 119 -13.71 13.75 -12.74
C SER A 119 -13.34 14.82 -13.75
N VAL A 120 -12.48 14.46 -14.72
CA VAL A 120 -12.08 15.38 -15.79
C VAL A 120 -12.94 15.12 -17.03
N LYS A 121 -13.17 13.86 -17.43
CA LYS A 121 -13.89 13.53 -18.67
C LYS A 121 -15.41 13.69 -18.58
N SER A 122 -16.01 13.19 -17.51
CA SER A 122 -17.47 13.06 -17.42
C SER A 122 -17.94 13.27 -15.99
N PRO A 123 -17.98 14.53 -15.50
CA PRO A 123 -18.44 14.84 -14.15
C PRO A 123 -19.84 14.29 -13.83
N SER A 124 -20.71 14.13 -14.84
CA SER A 124 -22.03 13.49 -14.71
C SER A 124 -21.96 12.05 -14.19
N ASN A 125 -20.92 11.29 -14.54
CA ASN A 125 -20.75 9.90 -14.13
C ASN A 125 -20.12 9.76 -12.74
N LEU A 126 -19.77 10.87 -12.06
CA LEU A 126 -19.25 10.82 -10.69
C LEU A 126 -20.30 10.42 -9.64
N SER A 127 -21.56 10.24 -10.04
CA SER A 127 -22.63 9.71 -9.18
C SER A 127 -22.30 8.32 -8.63
N ILE A 128 -21.51 7.51 -9.36
CA ILE A 128 -21.01 6.21 -8.89
C ILE A 128 -20.05 6.34 -7.69
N PHE A 129 -19.49 7.52 -7.46
CA PHE A 129 -18.65 7.83 -6.30
C PHE A 129 -19.40 8.66 -5.24
N SER A 130 -20.71 8.80 -5.37
CA SER A 130 -21.53 9.41 -4.33
C SER A 130 -21.63 8.49 -3.11
N LEU A 131 -21.95 9.06 -1.95
CA LEU A 131 -22.15 8.28 -0.73
C LEU A 131 -23.26 7.21 -0.88
N LYS A 132 -24.26 7.46 -1.72
CA LYS A 132 -25.33 6.49 -2.04
C LYS A 132 -24.81 5.25 -2.76
N ALA A 133 -23.74 5.39 -3.54
CA ALA A 133 -23.09 4.31 -4.27
C ALA A 133 -21.91 3.67 -3.51
N ALA A 134 -21.56 4.19 -2.32
CA ALA A 134 -20.47 3.66 -1.50
C ALA A 134 -20.59 2.14 -1.21
N PRO A 135 -21.79 1.58 -0.96
CA PRO A 135 -21.93 0.13 -0.75
C PRO A 135 -21.39 -0.72 -1.90
N ILE A 136 -21.50 -0.27 -3.15
CA ILE A 136 -21.00 -1.01 -4.33
C ILE A 136 -19.48 -1.18 -4.23
N TRP A 137 -18.77 -0.12 -3.89
CA TRP A 137 -17.31 -0.14 -3.73
C TRP A 137 -16.89 -0.94 -2.50
N VAL A 138 -17.59 -0.78 -1.38
CA VAL A 138 -17.31 -1.55 -0.16
C VAL A 138 -17.47 -3.04 -0.44
N ILE A 139 -18.57 -3.47 -1.07
CA ILE A 139 -18.79 -4.88 -1.42
C ILE A 139 -17.71 -5.37 -2.39
N SER A 140 -17.38 -4.62 -3.44
CA SER A 140 -16.32 -5.01 -4.39
C SER A 140 -14.95 -5.18 -3.72
N LEU A 141 -14.60 -4.27 -2.81
CA LEU A 141 -13.35 -4.30 -2.07
C LEU A 141 -13.34 -5.45 -1.05
N SER A 142 -14.46 -5.69 -0.35
CA SER A 142 -14.62 -6.80 0.58
C SER A 142 -14.54 -8.16 -0.11
N VAL A 143 -15.19 -8.33 -1.27
CA VAL A 143 -15.09 -9.57 -2.06
C VAL A 143 -13.65 -9.82 -2.47
N ASN A 144 -12.95 -8.80 -2.98
CA ASN A 144 -11.55 -8.93 -3.34
C ASN A 144 -10.69 -9.33 -2.12
N PHE A 145 -10.87 -8.65 -0.98
CA PHE A 145 -10.18 -8.95 0.26
C PHE A 145 -10.42 -10.41 0.72
N VAL A 146 -11.66 -10.90 0.66
CA VAL A 146 -12.00 -12.28 1.06
C VAL A 146 -11.34 -13.31 0.15
N ILE A 147 -11.26 -13.07 -1.17
CA ILE A 147 -10.59 -14.01 -2.08
C ILE A 147 -9.08 -14.01 -1.82
N TRP A 148 -8.46 -12.84 -1.62
CA TRP A 148 -7.06 -12.77 -1.21
C TRP A 148 -6.82 -13.53 0.09
N PHE A 149 -7.69 -13.34 1.09
CA PHE A 149 -7.60 -14.04 2.37
C PHE A 149 -7.68 -15.55 2.15
N PHE A 150 -8.62 -16.01 1.32
CA PHE A 150 -8.76 -17.42 0.98
C PHE A 150 -7.49 -17.98 0.33
N CYS A 151 -6.90 -17.27 -0.64
CA CYS A 151 -5.65 -17.66 -1.29
C CYS A 151 -4.51 -17.85 -0.29
N PHE A 152 -4.29 -16.90 0.63
CA PHE A 152 -3.19 -16.98 1.59
C PHE A 152 -3.46 -17.95 2.74
N PHE A 153 -4.68 -17.97 3.28
CA PHE A 153 -5.02 -18.78 4.45
C PHE A 153 -5.22 -20.26 4.11
N ASN A 154 -5.88 -20.57 2.98
CA ASN A 154 -6.25 -21.95 2.64
C ASN A 154 -5.28 -22.57 1.64
N LEU A 155 -4.99 -21.89 0.52
CA LEU A 155 -4.17 -22.48 -0.55
C LEU A 155 -2.67 -22.38 -0.27
N ASN A 156 -2.26 -21.28 0.36
CA ASN A 156 -0.86 -20.98 0.69
C ASN A 156 -0.52 -21.17 2.18
N SER A 157 -1.37 -21.91 2.92
CA SER A 157 -1.09 -22.30 4.30
C SER A 157 0.18 -23.16 4.43
N PRO A 158 0.77 -23.25 5.63
CA PRO A 158 1.77 -24.25 5.96
C PRO A 158 1.26 -25.67 5.71
N SER A 159 2.17 -26.55 5.31
CA SER A 159 1.88 -27.97 5.10
C SER A 159 3.15 -28.78 5.33
N PRO A 160 3.06 -30.07 5.68
CA PRO A 160 4.23 -30.92 5.88
C PRO A 160 5.22 -30.88 4.70
N MET A 161 4.70 -30.88 3.47
CA MET A 161 5.48 -30.76 2.24
C MET A 161 6.29 -29.46 2.17
N LYS A 162 5.72 -28.33 2.62
CA LYS A 162 6.41 -27.03 2.62
C LYS A 162 7.42 -26.96 3.77
N ASP A 163 7.08 -27.56 4.91
CA ASP A 163 7.91 -27.57 6.10
C ASP A 163 9.22 -28.35 5.88
N GLU A 164 9.21 -29.41 5.06
CA GLU A 164 10.42 -30.17 4.70
C GLU A 164 11.52 -29.28 4.10
N GLU A 165 11.15 -28.30 3.26
CA GLU A 165 12.10 -27.33 2.70
C GLU A 165 12.41 -26.20 3.70
N LEU A 166 11.38 -25.67 4.38
CA LEU A 166 11.50 -24.43 5.14
C LEU A 166 12.17 -24.59 6.51
N ILE A 167 12.01 -25.75 7.17
CA ILE A 167 12.63 -25.99 8.48
C ILE A 167 14.17 -25.81 8.46
N PRO A 168 14.93 -26.47 7.56
CA PRO A 168 16.38 -26.30 7.52
C PRO A 168 16.78 -24.87 7.10
N GLU A 169 16.08 -24.27 6.13
CA GLU A 169 16.33 -22.90 5.66
C GLU A 169 16.15 -21.87 6.80
N PHE A 170 15.10 -22.00 7.61
CA PHE A 170 14.81 -21.07 8.71
C PHE A 170 15.78 -21.25 9.88
N TRP A 171 16.21 -22.48 10.14
CA TRP A 171 17.25 -22.75 11.11
C TRP A 171 18.58 -22.10 10.69
N GLU A 172 18.98 -22.26 9.43
CA GLU A 172 20.22 -21.72 8.89
C GLU A 172 20.22 -20.19 8.81
N ALA A 173 19.10 -19.58 8.39
CA ALA A 173 19.02 -18.13 8.22
C ALA A 173 18.76 -17.38 9.54
N TYR A 174 17.85 -17.89 10.39
CA TYR A 174 17.28 -17.13 11.51
C TYR A 174 17.42 -17.79 12.88
N CYS A 175 17.97 -19.00 12.97
CA CYS A 175 17.98 -19.82 14.19
C CYS A 175 16.58 -20.16 14.71
N LEU A 176 15.57 -20.19 13.83
CA LEU A 176 14.18 -20.44 14.21
C LEU A 176 13.83 -21.92 14.09
N LYS A 177 13.23 -22.48 15.14
CA LYS A 177 12.63 -23.83 15.12
C LYS A 177 11.23 -23.78 14.53
N SER A 178 10.75 -24.92 14.03
CA SER A 178 9.44 -25.03 13.37
C SER A 178 8.24 -24.56 14.20
N ASN A 179 8.34 -24.55 15.53
CA ASN A 179 7.30 -24.09 16.45
C ASN A 179 7.43 -22.62 16.86
N GLU A 180 8.44 -21.90 16.38
CA GLU A 180 8.72 -20.51 16.73
C GLU A 180 8.27 -19.51 15.65
N TYR A 181 7.82 -20.00 14.50
CA TYR A 181 7.30 -19.19 13.41
C TYR A 181 6.05 -19.81 12.79
N THR A 182 5.30 -18.99 12.06
CA THR A 182 4.33 -19.47 11.08
C THR A 182 4.46 -18.63 9.82
N TYR A 183 3.92 -19.13 8.72
CA TYR A 183 4.12 -18.53 7.41
C TYR A 183 2.92 -18.71 6.50
N THR A 184 2.93 -17.95 5.41
CA THR A 184 2.05 -18.13 4.26
C THR A 184 2.84 -17.80 2.99
N GLY A 185 2.56 -18.54 1.92
CA GLY A 185 3.17 -18.25 0.63
C GLY A 185 3.15 -19.43 -0.33
N PRO A 186 3.31 -19.15 -1.63
CA PRO A 186 3.43 -20.19 -2.63
C PRO A 186 4.75 -20.95 -2.46
N HIS A 187 4.63 -22.27 -2.52
CA HIS A 187 5.70 -23.20 -2.87
C HIS A 187 5.33 -23.72 -4.25
N TYR A 188 6.07 -23.39 -5.30
CA TYR A 188 5.61 -23.62 -6.68
C TYR A 188 5.70 -25.09 -7.08
N TYR A 189 6.81 -25.74 -6.81
CA TYR A 189 7.03 -27.12 -7.23
C TYR A 189 7.89 -27.87 -6.21
N TYR A 190 7.65 -29.17 -6.10
CA TYR A 190 8.32 -30.05 -5.16
C TYR A 190 8.60 -31.41 -5.82
N THR A 191 9.55 -32.15 -5.26
CA THR A 191 9.77 -33.55 -5.62
C THR A 191 8.94 -34.42 -4.68
N ASP A 192 8.09 -35.27 -5.24
CA ASP A 192 7.28 -36.20 -4.46
C ASP A 192 8.16 -37.32 -3.87
N ASN A 193 8.27 -37.38 -2.55
CA ASN A 193 9.11 -38.36 -1.85
C ASN A 193 8.73 -39.83 -2.13
N SER A 194 7.48 -40.10 -2.52
CA SER A 194 6.99 -41.47 -2.75
C SER A 194 7.28 -41.99 -4.17
N THR A 195 7.31 -41.08 -5.15
CA THR A 195 7.46 -41.43 -6.58
C THR A 195 8.78 -40.93 -7.17
N GLY A 196 9.45 -40.00 -6.49
CA GLY A 196 10.59 -39.25 -7.03
C GLY A 196 10.22 -38.28 -8.15
N GLU A 197 8.94 -38.15 -8.47
CA GLU A 197 8.47 -37.31 -9.57
C GLU A 197 8.41 -35.85 -9.16
N TRP A 198 8.82 -34.98 -10.09
CA TRP A 198 8.68 -33.54 -9.93
C TRP A 198 7.23 -33.11 -10.21
N LYS A 199 6.63 -32.36 -9.28
CA LYS A 199 5.22 -31.95 -9.35
C LYS A 199 5.05 -30.47 -9.07
N PHE A 200 4.15 -29.84 -9.83
CA PHE A 200 3.66 -28.51 -9.52
C PHE A 200 2.67 -28.57 -8.35
N HIS A 201 2.83 -27.67 -7.39
CA HIS A 201 1.85 -27.48 -6.33
C HIS A 201 0.69 -26.62 -6.82
N ILE A 202 -0.33 -27.28 -7.38
CA ILE A 202 -1.49 -26.63 -8.02
C ILE A 202 -2.15 -25.56 -7.14
N PRO A 203 -2.38 -25.76 -5.82
CA PRO A 203 -2.97 -24.71 -4.99
C PRO A 203 -2.16 -23.42 -4.94
N SER A 204 -0.82 -23.50 -4.92
CA SER A 204 0.06 -22.32 -4.96
C SER A 204 -0.13 -21.56 -6.28
N PHE A 205 -0.19 -22.27 -7.40
CA PHE A 205 -0.40 -21.66 -8.71
C PHE A 205 -1.77 -21.01 -8.86
N VAL A 206 -2.82 -21.60 -8.28
CA VAL A 206 -4.17 -21.01 -8.28
C VAL A 206 -4.18 -19.72 -7.45
N ALA A 207 -3.58 -19.75 -6.26
CA ALA A 207 -3.46 -18.57 -5.40
C ALA A 207 -2.66 -17.46 -6.11
N GLU A 208 -1.48 -17.81 -6.64
CA GLU A 208 -0.60 -16.86 -7.29
C GLU A 208 -1.19 -16.32 -8.60
N GLY A 209 -1.86 -17.16 -9.38
CA GLY A 209 -2.55 -16.74 -10.60
C GLY A 209 -3.62 -15.67 -10.32
N TYR A 210 -4.36 -15.81 -9.22
CA TYR A 210 -5.33 -14.80 -8.80
C TYR A 210 -4.66 -13.52 -8.30
N THR A 211 -3.67 -13.60 -7.41
CA THR A 211 -2.98 -12.42 -6.85
C THR A 211 -2.21 -11.66 -7.90
N ALA A 212 -1.42 -12.36 -8.73
CA ALA A 212 -0.70 -11.77 -9.86
C ALA A 212 -1.66 -11.19 -10.91
N GLY A 213 -2.75 -11.88 -11.21
CA GLY A 213 -3.79 -11.38 -12.11
C GLY A 213 -4.45 -10.10 -11.58
N ASN A 214 -4.76 -10.05 -10.29
CA ASN A 214 -5.30 -8.85 -9.64
C ASN A 214 -4.30 -7.68 -9.70
N ILE A 215 -3.02 -7.94 -9.42
CA ILE A 215 -1.95 -6.93 -9.52
C ILE A 215 -1.82 -6.42 -10.95
N ALA A 216 -1.77 -7.31 -11.94
CA ALA A 216 -1.65 -6.96 -13.34
C ALA A 216 -2.84 -6.12 -13.82
N ILE A 217 -4.07 -6.51 -13.47
CA ILE A 217 -5.28 -5.73 -13.79
C ILE A 217 -5.21 -4.34 -13.17
N ALA A 218 -4.81 -4.23 -11.90
CA ALA A 218 -4.68 -2.93 -11.24
C ALA A 218 -3.65 -2.03 -11.95
N ILE A 219 -2.48 -2.57 -12.29
CA ILE A 219 -1.41 -1.85 -13.02
C ILE A 219 -1.89 -1.41 -14.41
N ILE A 220 -2.63 -2.26 -15.12
CA ILE A 220 -3.20 -1.92 -16.43
C ILE A 220 -4.23 -0.79 -16.29
N LEU A 221 -5.16 -0.90 -15.33
CA LEU A 221 -6.20 0.10 -15.12
C LEU A 221 -5.63 1.45 -14.69
N LEU A 222 -4.71 1.49 -13.72
CA LEU A 222 -4.07 2.73 -13.30
C LEU A 222 -3.30 3.38 -14.45
N SER A 223 -2.65 2.58 -15.31
CA SER A 223 -1.90 3.09 -16.46
C SER A 223 -2.84 3.68 -17.52
N ILE A 224 -3.89 2.95 -17.88
CA ILE A 224 -4.90 3.41 -18.85
C ILE A 224 -5.59 4.69 -18.36
N PHE A 225 -6.08 4.70 -17.13
CA PHE A 225 -6.78 5.86 -16.58
C PHE A 225 -5.83 7.02 -16.30
N GLY A 226 -4.59 6.76 -15.91
CA GLY A 226 -3.54 7.77 -15.78
C GLY A 226 -3.28 8.50 -17.09
N VAL A 227 -2.97 7.76 -18.16
CA VAL A 227 -2.72 8.32 -19.50
C VAL A 227 -3.95 9.06 -20.02
N LYS A 228 -5.14 8.46 -19.89
CA LYS A 228 -6.39 9.11 -20.33
C LYS A 228 -6.69 10.41 -19.56
N THR A 229 -6.42 10.44 -18.25
CA THR A 229 -6.58 11.65 -17.44
C THR A 229 -5.61 12.73 -17.88
N TYR A 230 -4.33 12.39 -18.07
CA TYR A 230 -3.31 13.31 -18.56
C TYR A 230 -3.69 13.91 -19.92
N ASN A 231 -4.04 13.07 -20.89
CA ASN A 231 -4.42 13.49 -22.23
C ASN A 231 -5.65 14.42 -22.22
N HIS A 232 -6.62 14.14 -21.35
CA HIS A 232 -7.83 14.96 -21.26
C HIS A 232 -7.56 16.30 -20.57
N LEU A 233 -6.74 16.32 -19.50
CA LEU A 233 -6.29 17.56 -18.86
C LEU A 233 -5.50 18.45 -19.81
N TYR A 234 -4.70 17.87 -20.70
CA TYR A 234 -3.96 18.60 -21.73
C TYR A 234 -4.89 19.23 -22.77
N LYS A 235 -5.87 18.46 -23.29
CA LYS A 235 -6.86 18.94 -24.28
C LYS A 235 -7.79 20.03 -23.75
N LEU A 236 -8.11 20.02 -22.47
CA LEU A 236 -8.94 21.05 -21.81
C LEU A 236 -8.26 22.42 -21.68
N GLY A 237 -7.06 22.60 -22.24
CA GLY A 237 -6.27 23.83 -22.22
C GLY A 237 -7.05 25.13 -22.50
N GLY A 238 -8.16 25.08 -23.25
CA GLY A 238 -8.97 26.25 -23.60
C GLY A 238 -10.34 26.43 -22.94
N MET A 239 -10.95 25.40 -22.31
CA MET A 239 -12.41 25.43 -22.06
C MET A 239 -12.84 25.51 -20.58
N SER A 240 -12.00 25.10 -19.63
CA SER A 240 -12.35 25.05 -18.20
C SER A 240 -11.89 26.28 -17.42
N SER A 241 -12.60 26.66 -16.35
CA SER A 241 -12.15 27.71 -15.43
C SER A 241 -10.73 27.41 -14.91
N LEU A 242 -9.87 28.44 -14.86
CA LEU A 242 -8.47 28.31 -14.47
C LEU A 242 -8.32 27.64 -13.10
N ASN A 243 -9.20 27.96 -12.16
CA ASN A 243 -9.21 27.43 -10.80
C ASN A 243 -9.55 25.92 -10.76
N SER A 244 -10.59 25.48 -11.45
CA SER A 244 -10.98 24.06 -11.49
C SER A 244 -9.90 23.22 -12.15
N ARG A 245 -9.28 23.73 -13.22
CA ARG A 245 -8.16 23.07 -13.90
C ARG A 245 -6.95 22.92 -13.00
N GLU A 246 -6.59 23.98 -12.29
CA GLU A 246 -5.45 23.97 -11.37
C GLU A 246 -5.64 22.93 -10.26
N ILE A 247 -6.84 22.84 -9.67
CA ILE A 247 -7.16 21.85 -8.64
C ILE A 247 -7.05 20.43 -9.19
N GLN A 248 -7.66 20.15 -10.35
CA GLN A 248 -7.60 18.82 -10.96
C GLN A 248 -6.17 18.42 -11.34
N SER A 249 -5.39 19.35 -11.90
CA SER A 249 -3.98 19.11 -12.23
C SER A 249 -3.15 18.81 -11.00
N GLN A 250 -3.34 19.56 -9.90
CA GLN A 250 -2.63 19.31 -8.64
C GLN A 250 -2.95 17.93 -8.10
N LEU A 251 -4.24 17.59 -7.99
CA LEU A 251 -4.65 16.31 -7.44
C LEU A 251 -4.22 15.12 -8.30
N PHE A 252 -4.23 15.28 -9.63
CA PHE A 252 -3.72 14.26 -10.54
C PHE A 252 -2.20 14.08 -10.37
N LYS A 253 -1.43 15.18 -10.32
CA LYS A 253 0.02 15.13 -10.08
C LYS A 253 0.33 14.46 -8.73
N THR A 254 -0.41 14.81 -7.67
CA THR A 254 -0.27 14.15 -6.36
C THR A 254 -0.45 12.64 -6.48
N LEU A 255 -1.53 12.19 -7.13
CA LEU A 255 -1.80 10.76 -7.29
C LEU A 255 -0.73 10.04 -8.13
N VAL A 256 -0.21 10.69 -9.18
CA VAL A 256 0.88 10.14 -9.99
C VAL A 256 2.15 9.99 -9.15
N VAL A 257 2.53 10.99 -8.36
CA VAL A 257 3.71 10.90 -7.47
C VAL A 257 3.52 9.80 -6.42
N GLN A 258 2.33 9.73 -5.81
CA GLN A 258 1.93 8.65 -4.89
C GLN A 258 1.99 7.28 -5.55
N THR A 259 1.80 7.17 -6.86
CA THR A 259 1.82 5.86 -7.53
C THR A 259 3.22 5.45 -7.95
N ILE A 260 4.01 6.40 -8.44
CA ILE A 260 5.39 6.13 -8.90
C ILE A 260 6.24 5.61 -7.74
N PHE A 261 6.10 6.19 -6.55
CA PHE A 261 6.90 5.80 -5.39
C PHE A 261 6.75 4.31 -5.02
N PRO A 262 5.56 3.78 -4.64
CA PRO A 262 5.38 2.36 -4.39
C PRO A 262 5.58 1.51 -5.64
N SER A 263 5.34 2.02 -6.85
CA SER A 263 5.63 1.24 -8.06
C SER A 263 7.10 0.87 -8.18
N ILE A 264 8.00 1.84 -7.92
CA ILE A 264 9.45 1.63 -8.01
C ILE A 264 9.97 0.85 -6.81
N PHE A 265 9.54 1.19 -5.59
CA PHE A 265 10.11 0.64 -4.37
C PHE A 265 9.43 -0.65 -3.87
N LEU A 266 8.24 -0.97 -4.37
CA LEU A 266 7.46 -2.12 -3.91
C LEU A 266 6.87 -2.96 -5.03
N PHE A 267 5.97 -2.41 -5.84
CA PHE A 267 5.20 -3.23 -6.78
C PHE A 267 6.10 -3.92 -7.79
N PHE A 268 7.05 -3.20 -8.38
CA PHE A 268 8.01 -3.79 -9.30
C PHE A 268 8.94 -4.80 -8.61
N PRO A 269 9.66 -4.45 -7.51
CA PRO A 269 10.49 -5.41 -6.80
C PRO A 269 9.76 -6.67 -6.32
N VAL A 270 8.59 -6.53 -5.70
CA VAL A 270 7.77 -7.67 -5.23
C VAL A 270 7.35 -8.54 -6.42
N SER A 271 6.88 -7.94 -7.51
CA SER A 271 6.47 -8.70 -8.70
C SER A 271 7.63 -9.50 -9.29
N CYS A 272 8.85 -8.96 -9.31
CA CYS A 272 10.03 -9.71 -9.72
C CYS A 272 10.36 -10.84 -8.75
N LEU A 273 10.36 -10.56 -7.44
CA LEU A 273 10.71 -11.55 -6.41
C LEU A 273 9.74 -12.72 -6.34
N VAL A 274 8.45 -12.51 -6.61
CA VAL A 274 7.46 -13.57 -6.70
C VAL A 274 7.80 -14.56 -7.81
N LEU A 275 8.40 -14.11 -8.92
CA LEU A 275 8.79 -14.96 -10.04
C LEU A 275 10.10 -15.72 -9.80
N PHE A 276 10.97 -15.26 -8.91
CA PHE A 276 12.30 -15.84 -8.72
C PHE A 276 12.27 -17.34 -8.36
N PRO A 277 11.41 -17.80 -7.43
CA PRO A 277 11.33 -19.22 -7.11
C PRO A 277 10.69 -20.07 -8.21
N VAL A 278 9.98 -19.47 -9.18
CA VAL A 278 9.53 -20.19 -10.38
C VAL A 278 10.73 -20.63 -11.23
N PHE A 279 11.82 -19.85 -11.19
CA PHE A 279 13.05 -20.10 -11.93
C PHE A 279 14.17 -20.72 -11.08
N GLY A 280 13.90 -21.15 -9.84
CA GLY A 280 14.92 -21.74 -8.98
C GLY A 280 15.87 -20.73 -8.32
N ILE A 281 15.58 -19.42 -8.36
CA ILE A 281 16.45 -18.36 -7.85
C ILE A 281 16.19 -18.14 -6.35
N ARG A 282 17.15 -18.52 -5.51
CA ARG A 282 17.12 -18.30 -4.05
C ARG A 282 17.68 -16.92 -3.71
N ILE A 283 16.93 -16.16 -2.92
CA ILE A 283 17.38 -14.88 -2.32
C ILE A 283 17.63 -15.03 -0.81
N GLY A 284 16.95 -15.98 -0.17
CA GLY A 284 17.03 -16.23 1.26
C GLY A 284 16.54 -15.04 2.08
N GLU A 285 17.26 -14.74 3.16
CA GLU A 285 16.94 -13.69 4.11
C GLU A 285 17.10 -12.26 3.57
N ASN A 286 17.82 -12.07 2.47
CA ASN A 286 17.98 -10.76 1.84
C ASN A 286 16.64 -10.20 1.30
N ALA A 287 15.63 -11.05 1.11
CA ALA A 287 14.28 -10.64 0.74
C ALA A 287 13.65 -9.70 1.77
N ASN A 288 14.14 -9.70 3.02
CA ASN A 288 13.69 -8.79 4.08
C ASN A 288 13.95 -7.31 3.76
N LEU A 289 14.85 -6.97 2.84
CA LEU A 289 15.00 -5.59 2.37
C LEU A 289 13.70 -5.02 1.77
N ILE A 290 12.94 -5.87 1.07
CA ILE A 290 11.63 -5.49 0.53
C ILE A 290 10.60 -5.36 1.64
N MET A 291 10.68 -6.18 2.67
CA MET A 291 9.82 -6.09 3.84
C MET A 291 10.03 -4.75 4.59
N ILE A 292 11.28 -4.31 4.77
CA ILE A 292 11.60 -2.97 5.30
C ILE A 292 10.90 -1.88 4.47
N SER A 293 11.00 -1.96 3.14
CA SER A 293 10.36 -1.00 2.24
C SER A 293 8.83 -1.02 2.38
N PHE A 294 8.25 -2.21 2.57
CA PHE A 294 6.81 -2.42 2.72
C PHE A 294 6.28 -1.85 4.04
N SER A 295 7.07 -1.88 5.12
CA SER A 295 6.69 -1.23 6.38
C SER A 295 6.72 0.30 6.31
N ILE A 296 7.64 0.88 5.53
CA ILE A 296 7.86 2.33 5.51
C ILE A 296 6.97 3.04 4.48
N TYR A 297 6.68 2.43 3.31
CA TYR A 297 5.92 3.12 2.25
C TYR A 297 4.59 3.75 2.66
N PRO A 298 3.77 3.20 3.60
CA PRO A 298 2.46 3.76 3.90
C PRO A 298 2.53 5.18 4.46
N CYS A 299 3.69 5.61 4.99
CA CYS A 299 3.88 6.97 5.46
C CYS A 299 4.12 7.97 4.32
N PHE A 300 4.66 7.52 3.17
CA PHE A 300 4.92 8.37 2.02
C PHE A 300 3.62 8.80 1.33
N GLU A 301 2.60 7.94 1.31
CA GLU A 301 1.29 8.25 0.74
C GLU A 301 0.67 9.55 1.29
N PRO A 302 0.41 9.67 2.61
CA PRO A 302 -0.11 10.91 3.19
C PRO A 302 0.91 12.05 3.15
N LEU A 303 2.21 11.77 3.24
CA LEU A 303 3.25 12.80 3.16
C LEU A 303 3.24 13.51 1.80
N VAL A 304 3.16 12.75 0.70
CA VAL A 304 3.03 13.28 -0.66
C VAL A 304 1.72 14.07 -0.79
N ALA A 305 0.62 13.57 -0.23
CA ALA A 305 -0.65 14.30 -0.20
C ALA A 305 -0.50 15.67 0.47
N ILE A 306 0.11 15.73 1.65
CA ILE A 306 0.35 16.97 2.41
C ILE A 306 1.22 17.94 1.60
N CYS A 307 2.32 17.47 1.02
CA CYS A 307 3.29 18.31 0.33
C CYS A 307 2.79 18.84 -1.03
N CYS A 308 2.10 18.01 -1.80
CA CYS A 308 1.69 18.32 -3.17
C CYS A 308 0.36 19.07 -3.25
N ILE A 309 -0.59 18.84 -2.33
CA ILE A 309 -1.88 19.53 -2.34
C ILE A 309 -1.71 20.90 -1.68
N LYS A 310 -1.76 21.99 -2.48
CA LYS A 310 -1.49 23.36 -1.98
C LYS A 310 -2.35 23.74 -0.78
N THR A 311 -3.62 23.34 -0.76
CA THR A 311 -4.50 23.70 0.36
C THR A 311 -4.13 22.97 1.65
N PHE A 312 -3.74 21.70 1.57
CA PHE A 312 -3.21 20.95 2.72
C PHE A 312 -1.92 21.59 3.23
N ARG A 313 -0.96 21.84 2.34
CA ARG A 313 0.30 22.50 2.71
C ARG A 313 0.09 23.87 3.34
N ARG A 314 -0.76 24.71 2.74
CA ARG A 314 -1.06 26.06 3.27
C ARG A 314 -1.76 26.00 4.63
N ARG A 315 -2.67 25.04 4.84
CA ARG A 315 -3.37 24.87 6.10
C ARG A 315 -2.43 24.39 7.19
N LEU A 316 -1.60 23.38 6.90
CA LEU A 316 -0.60 22.87 7.84
C LEU A 316 0.39 23.98 8.24
N LEU A 317 0.94 24.71 7.26
CA LEU A 317 1.81 25.86 7.55
C LEU A 317 1.07 26.94 8.36
N GLY A 318 -0.20 27.19 8.08
CA GLY A 318 -1.03 28.15 8.84
C GLY A 318 -1.27 27.76 10.30
N ILE A 319 -1.21 26.47 10.63
CA ILE A 319 -1.31 25.96 12.00
C ILE A 319 0.02 26.14 12.75
N VAL A 320 1.16 26.09 12.05
CA VAL A 320 2.48 26.29 12.65
C VAL A 320 2.62 27.74 13.17
N PRO A 321 2.84 27.95 14.48
CA PRO A 321 2.89 29.29 15.08
C PRO A 321 3.87 30.26 14.41
N CYS A 322 5.04 29.76 13.99
CA CYS A 322 6.06 30.55 13.29
C CYS A 322 5.56 31.16 11.98
N TYR A 323 4.70 30.46 11.23
CA TYR A 323 4.14 31.01 9.99
C TYR A 323 3.06 32.06 10.28
N LYS A 324 2.26 31.87 11.33
CA LYS A 324 1.26 32.86 11.77
C LYS A 324 1.95 34.17 12.16
N LYS A 325 3.08 34.11 12.88
CA LYS A 325 3.91 35.28 13.21
C LYS A 325 4.39 36.00 11.95
N ASN A 326 5.02 35.28 11.01
CA ASN A 326 5.51 35.86 9.75
C ASN A 326 4.39 36.44 8.86
N ARG A 327 3.20 35.84 8.86
CA ARG A 327 2.04 36.37 8.12
C ARG A 327 1.53 37.66 8.74
N VAL A 328 1.44 37.74 10.06
CA VAL A 328 1.07 38.98 10.77
C VAL A 328 2.12 40.06 10.50
N THR A 329 3.41 39.73 10.56
CA THR A 329 4.49 40.69 10.27
C THR A 329 4.45 41.21 8.82
N ARG A 330 4.13 40.35 7.83
CA ARG A 330 3.95 40.80 6.43
C ARG A 330 2.73 41.69 6.23
N VAL A 331 1.61 41.37 6.89
CA VAL A 331 0.40 42.18 6.80
C VAL A 331 0.62 43.54 7.47
N SER A 332 1.29 43.56 8.63
CA SER A 332 1.65 44.82 9.30
C SER A 332 2.65 45.64 8.48
N SER A 333 3.64 45.02 7.82
CA SER A 333 4.56 45.76 6.94
C SER A 333 3.88 46.29 5.69
N GLN A 334 2.91 45.56 5.12
CA GLN A 334 2.12 46.04 3.98
C GLN A 334 1.20 47.21 4.38
N PHE A 335 0.54 47.13 5.54
CA PHE A 335 -0.24 48.26 6.08
C PHE A 335 0.65 49.47 6.36
N TYR A 336 1.81 49.28 6.99
CA TYR A 336 2.74 50.36 7.29
C TYR A 336 3.26 51.06 6.03
N ASN A 337 3.59 50.29 4.97
CA ASN A 337 4.02 50.83 3.68
C ASN A 337 2.89 51.58 2.94
N GLN A 338 1.63 51.22 3.15
CA GLN A 338 0.48 51.94 2.59
C GLN A 338 0.21 53.27 3.31
N THR A 339 0.44 53.36 4.62
CA THR A 339 0.26 54.59 5.40
C THR A 339 1.42 55.59 5.31
N THR A 340 2.61 55.16 4.85
CA THR A 340 3.78 56.05 4.67
C THR A 340 3.92 56.59 3.25
N THR A 341 3.07 56.17 2.31
CA THR A 341 3.05 56.62 0.91
C THR A 341 1.92 57.62 0.59
N THR A 342 1.20 58.09 1.61
CA THR A 342 0.29 59.24 1.57
C THR A 342 0.90 60.39 2.35
#